data_AF-A0A934C7U8-F1
#
_entry.id   AF-A0A934C7U8-F1
#
_cell.length_a   1.000
_cell.length_b   1.000
_cell.length_c   1.000
_cell.angle_alpha   90.00
_cell.angle_beta   90.00
_cell.angle_gamma   90.00
#
_symmetry.space_group_name_H-M   'P 1'
#
loop_
_entity.id
_entity.type
_entity.pdbx_description
1 polymer ?
#
loop_
_entity_poly.entity_id
_entity_poly.type
_entity_poly.pdbx_seq_one_letter_code
_entity_poly.pdbx_strand_id
1 'polypeptide(L)'
;MPALYLVEQQTKIRIRNRRVQDSVFEAYLNEAELEKLLNKVRKILQEEEDSLRLYALCAACRGRLRVLGQGHLTPPPSTMIV
;
A
#
# COMPACT_ATOMS: atom_id res chain seq x y z
N MET A 1 16.70 -1.79 -7.05
CA MET A 1 16.35 -0.84 -5.97
C MET A 1 14.86 -0.99 -5.68
N PRO A 2 14.42 -1.10 -4.42
CA PRO A 2 13.00 -1.25 -4.11
C PRO A 2 12.24 0.05 -4.39
N ALA A 3 11.08 -0.06 -5.02
CA ALA A 3 10.19 1.07 -5.24
C ALA A 3 9.23 1.22 -4.05
N LEU A 4 8.88 2.46 -3.72
CA LEU A 4 7.85 2.73 -2.73
C LEU A 4 6.48 2.57 -3.39
N TYR A 5 5.60 1.80 -2.77
CA TYR A 5 4.21 1.64 -3.19
C TYR A 5 3.29 2.20 -2.11
N LEU A 6 2.34 3.03 -2.55
CA LEU A 6 1.11 3.27 -1.80
C LEU A 6 0.11 2.18 -2.20
N VAL A 7 -0.35 1.43 -1.22
CA VAL A 7 -1.30 0.34 -1.37
C VAL A 7 -2.61 0.78 -0.74
N GLU A 8 -3.61 1.05 -1.56
CA GLU A 8 -4.95 1.36 -1.10
C GLU A 8 -5.83 0.11 -1.24
N GLN A 9 -6.32 -0.38 -0.11
CA GLN A 9 -7.28 -1.47 -0.04
C GLN A 9 -8.63 -0.88 0.34
N GLN A 10 -9.61 -1.02 -0.53
CA GLN A 10 -11.00 -0.73 -0.23
C GLN A 10 -11.70 -2.06 -0.06
N THR A 11 -12.04 -2.41 1.18
CA THR A 11 -12.81 -3.61 1.49
C THR A 11 -14.21 -3.21 1.85
N LYS A 12 -15.22 -3.77 1.18
CA LYS A 12 -16.63 -3.45 1.46
C LYS A 12 -17.13 -4.27 2.65
N ILE A 13 -16.48 -4.15 3.80
CA ILE A 13 -16.91 -4.85 5.02
C ILE A 13 -18.24 -4.26 5.50
N ARG A 14 -19.33 -5.01 5.32
CA ARG A 14 -20.66 -4.68 5.85
C ARG A 14 -20.79 -5.16 7.29
N ILE A 15 -20.18 -4.47 8.25
CA ILE A 15 -20.65 -4.56 9.64
C ILE A 15 -21.77 -3.52 9.80
N ARG A 16 -23.03 -3.99 9.74
CA ARG A 16 -24.23 -3.18 10.02
C ARG A 16 -24.36 -1.86 9.23
N ASN A 17 -24.31 -1.96 7.90
CA ASN A 17 -24.74 -0.91 6.96
C ASN A 17 -23.98 0.43 7.00
N ARG A 18 -22.73 0.44 7.48
CA ARG A 18 -21.80 1.58 7.30
C ARG A 18 -20.54 1.08 6.60
N ARG A 19 -20.01 1.84 5.62
CA ARG A 19 -18.65 1.62 5.10
C ARG A 19 -17.68 1.99 6.22
N VAL A 20 -16.84 1.06 6.68
CA VAL A 20 -16.04 1.31 7.88
C VAL A 20 -14.58 1.65 7.59
N GLN A 21 -13.89 1.17 6.54
CA GLN A 21 -12.47 1.53 6.36
C GLN A 21 -11.98 1.56 4.91
N ASP A 22 -11.46 2.72 4.48
CA ASP A 22 -10.40 2.81 3.47
C ASP A 22 -9.06 2.66 4.20
N SER A 23 -8.27 1.65 3.86
CA SER A 23 -6.94 1.46 4.45
C SER A 23 -5.87 1.72 3.41
N VAL A 24 -5.01 2.70 3.68
CA VAL A 24 -3.85 3.04 2.84
C VAL A 24 -2.58 2.62 3.58
N PHE A 25 -1.72 1.87 2.91
CA PHE A 25 -0.45 1.39 3.43
C PHE A 25 0.71 1.88 2.55
N GLU A 26 1.88 2.11 3.15
CA GLU A 26 3.12 2.44 2.44
C GLU A 26 4.16 1.34 2.61
N ALA A 27 4.69 0.79 1.52
CA ALA A 27 5.70 -0.27 1.56
C ALA A 27 6.78 -0.09 0.49
N TYR A 28 8.04 -0.33 0.85
CA TYR A 28 9.12 -0.50 -0.12
C TYR A 28 9.15 -1.95 -0.57
N LEU A 29 8.98 -2.19 -1.87
CA LEU A 29 8.95 -3.52 -2.45
C LEU A 29 9.90 -3.58 -3.64
N ASN A 30 10.71 -4.64 -3.72
CA ASN A 30 11.28 -5.07 -4.99
C ASN A 30 10.25 -5.86 -5.81
N GLU A 31 10.59 -6.18 -7.06
CA GLU A 31 9.68 -6.86 -7.99
C GLU A 31 9.20 -8.24 -7.47
N ALA A 32 10.09 -9.03 -6.87
CA ALA A 32 9.74 -10.33 -6.30
C ALA A 32 8.83 -10.21 -5.07
N GLU A 33 9.01 -9.16 -4.25
CA GLU A 33 8.14 -8.87 -3.10
C GLU A 33 6.77 -8.38 -3.54
N LEU A 34 6.71 -7.55 -4.58
CA LEU A 34 5.46 -7.09 -5.19
C LEU A 34 4.65 -8.27 -5.73
N GLU A 35 5.29 -9.16 -6.49
CA GLU A 35 4.63 -10.37 -7.00
C GLU A 35 4.13 -11.28 -5.88
N LYS A 36 4.93 -11.46 -4.81
CA LYS A 36 4.49 -12.20 -3.61
C LYS A 36 3.29 -11.55 -2.94
N LEU A 37 3.25 -10.23 -2.84
CA LEU A 37 2.12 -9.49 -2.28
C LEU A 37 0.86 -9.70 -3.14
N LEU A 38 0.96 -9.49 -4.45
CA LEU A 38 -0.15 -9.67 -5.39
C LEU A 38 -0.72 -11.09 -5.32
N ASN A 39 0.14 -12.10 -5.29
CA ASN A 39 -0.27 -13.50 -5.17
C ASN A 39 -0.98 -13.82 -3.84
N LYS A 40 -0.63 -13.13 -2.74
CA LYS A 40 -1.34 -13.25 -1.47
C LYS A 40 -2.69 -12.54 -1.52
N VAL A 41 -2.74 -11.32 -2.06
CA VAL A 41 -3.98 -10.54 -2.12
C VAL A 41 -5.02 -11.22 -3.01
N ARG A 42 -4.62 -11.75 -4.17
CA ARG A 42 -5.53 -12.52 -5.07
C ARG A 42 -6.23 -13.69 -4.40
N LYS A 43 -5.68 -14.26 -3.33
CA LYS A 43 -6.29 -15.38 -2.60
C LYS A 43 -7.37 -14.96 -1.61
N ILE A 44 -7.41 -13.69 -1.24
CA ILE A 44 -8.29 -13.17 -0.18
C ILE A 44 -9.22 -12.05 -0.67
N LEU A 45 -8.89 -11.41 -1.79
CA LEU A 45 -9.65 -10.32 -2.39
C LEU A 45 -10.89 -10.86 -3.12
N GLN A 46 -12.06 -10.32 -2.82
CA GLN A 46 -13.31 -10.63 -3.52
C GLN A 46 -13.54 -9.59 -4.61
N GLU A 47 -13.37 -9.93 -5.88
CA GLU A 47 -13.34 -8.95 -6.99
C GLU A 47 -14.64 -8.13 -7.13
N GLU A 48 -15.77 -8.67 -6.70
CA GLU A 48 -17.07 -8.02 -6.74
C GLU A 48 -17.28 -7.01 -5.59
N GLU A 49 -16.52 -7.15 -4.50
CA GLU A 49 -16.70 -6.39 -3.26
C GLU A 49 -15.51 -5.50 -2.91
N ASP A 50 -14.31 -5.90 -3.32
CA ASP A 50 -13.05 -5.33 -2.90
C ASP A 50 -12.28 -4.72 -4.07
N SER A 51 -11.43 -3.73 -3.78
CA SER A 51 -10.47 -3.23 -4.76
C SER A 51 -9.11 -2.97 -4.12
N LEU A 52 -8.06 -3.35 -4.84
CA LEU A 52 -6.67 -3.06 -4.52
C LEU A 52 -6.13 -2.08 -5.57
N ARG A 53 -5.57 -0.95 -5.12
CA ARG A 53 -4.81 -0.02 -5.97
C ARG A 53 -3.38 0.08 -5.48
N LEU A 54 -2.44 0.04 -6.42
CA LEU A 54 -1.01 0.13 -6.18
C LEU A 54 -0.45 1.32 -6.94
N TYR A 55 0.13 2.27 -6.23
CA TYR A 55 0.76 3.45 -6.81
C TYR A 55 2.27 3.40 -6.57
N ALA A 56 3.04 3.19 -7.64
CA ALA A 56 4.48 3.31 -7.58
C ALA A 56 4.87 4.79 -7.40
N LEU A 57 5.47 5.12 -6.26
CA LEU A 57 5.93 6.45 -5.93
C LEU A 57 7.39 6.63 -6.33
N CYS A 58 7.63 7.61 -7.19
CA CYS A 58 8.96 8.07 -7.53
C CYS A 58 9.60 8.86 -6.36
N ALA A 59 10.93 9.01 -6.38
CA ALA A 59 11.64 9.77 -5.35
C ALA A 59 11.14 11.22 -5.22
N ALA A 60 10.91 11.90 -6.36
CA ALA A 60 10.35 13.25 -6.37
C ALA A 60 8.89 13.29 -5.86
N CYS A 61 8.11 12.25 -6.15
CA CYS A 61 6.72 12.10 -5.74
C CYS A 61 6.64 12.00 -4.21
N ARG A 62 7.53 11.21 -3.62
CA ARG A 62 7.69 11.06 -2.17
C ARG A 62 8.06 12.38 -1.48
N GLY A 63 8.97 13.17 -2.05
CA GLY A 63 9.35 14.48 -1.49
C GLY A 63 8.21 15.50 -1.42
N ARG A 64 7.13 15.27 -2.18
CA ARG A 64 5.92 16.10 -2.16
C ARG A 64 4.86 15.61 -1.16
N LEU A 65 5.05 14.46 -0.51
CA LEU A 65 4.12 13.99 0.50
C LEU A 65 4.05 15.00 1.66
N ARG A 66 2.85 15.13 2.22
CA ARG A 66 2.55 15.98 3.37
C ARG A 66 1.75 15.15 4.36
N VAL A 67 2.18 15.16 5.61
CA VAL A 67 1.48 14.47 6.69
C VAL A 67 0.87 15.52 7.60
N LEU A 68 -0.43 15.38 7.86
CA LEU A 68 -1.18 16.19 8.81
C LEU A 68 -1.62 15.29 9.96
N GLY A 69 -1.41 15.71 11.21
CA GLY A 69 -1.70 14.89 12.40
C GLY A 69 -0.54 13.96 12.78
N GLN A 70 -0.86 12.77 13.31
CA GLN A 70 0.12 11.87 13.94
C GLN A 70 0.76 10.84 12.98
N GLY A 71 0.53 10.96 11.67
CA GLY A 71 1.10 10.02 10.69
C GLY A 71 2.62 10.12 10.60
N HIS A 72 3.26 9.06 10.12
CA HIS A 72 4.68 9.05 9.76
C HIS A 72 4.84 8.47 8.36
N LEU A 73 5.73 9.06 7.55
CA LEU A 73 6.12 8.50 6.27
C LEU A 73 7.02 7.28 6.52
N THR A 74 6.76 6.17 5.83
CA THR A 74 7.62 4.98 5.92
C THR A 74 9.01 5.35 5.41
N PRO A 75 10.09 5.37 6.21
CA PRO A 75 11.41 5.80 5.75
C PRO A 75 11.96 4.86 4.67
N PRO A 76 12.82 5.35 3.73
CA PRO A 76 13.54 4.46 2.84
C PRO A 76 14.37 3.46 3.66
N PRO A 77 14.50 2.20 3.20
CA PRO A 77 15.32 1.21 3.89
C PRO A 77 16.76 1.75 4.03
N SER A 78 17.24 1.86 5.28
CA SER A 78 18.46 2.58 5.65
C SER A 78 19.76 1.83 5.37
N THR A 79 19.69 0.60 4.82
CA THR A 79 20.87 -0.23 4.60
C THR A 79 20.68 -1.11 3.35
N MET A 80 21.47 -0.87 2.30
CA MET A 80 21.84 -1.92 1.35
C MET A 80 23.18 -2.48 1.85
N ILE A 81 23.17 -3.70 2.40
CA ILE A 81 24.39 -4.49 2.45
C ILE A 81 24.56 -5.05 1.04
N VAL A 82 25.54 -4.52 0.32
CA VAL A 82 25.98 -5.03 -0.99
C VAL A 82 26.93 -6.17 -0.78
#